data_AF-A0A8T4PPN7-F1
#
_entry.id   AF-A0A8T4PPN7-F1
#
_cell.length_a   1.000
_cell.length_b   1.000
_cell.length_c   1.000
_cell.angle_alpha   90.00
_cell.angle_beta   90.00
_cell.angle_gamma   90.00
#
_symmetry.space_group_name_H-M   'P 1'
#
loop_
_entity.id
_entity.type
_entity.pdbx_description
1 polymer ?
#
loop_
_entity_poly.entity_id
_entity_poly.type
_entity_poly.pdbx_seq_one_letter_code
_entity_poly.pdbx_strand_id
1 'polypeptide(L)'
;MYKDKELINYLKILANELNRTPRMKDINSKENFPECTVYKDHFGSWNNALISAGLKVNCYYRKWKKEEVIKWLKYKYEQLGRTPGIRDFDEDLQTPSKNTVRKVFGTWGFVPRGDKAK
;
A
#
# COMPACT_ATOMS: atom_id res chain seq x y z
N MET A 1 26.60 -15.49 2.59
CA MET A 1 25.80 -14.83 3.66
C MET A 1 25.75 -13.36 3.31
N TYR A 2 24.57 -12.80 3.03
CA TYR A 2 24.45 -11.39 2.64
C TYR A 2 24.57 -10.49 3.87
N LYS A 3 25.17 -9.31 3.74
CA LYS A 3 25.15 -8.30 4.80
C LYS A 3 23.96 -7.36 4.60
N ASP A 4 23.37 -6.88 5.69
CA ASP A 4 22.23 -5.94 5.65
C ASP A 4 22.54 -4.70 4.79
N LYS A 5 23.79 -4.20 4.85
CA LYS A 5 24.26 -3.08 4.03
C LYS A 5 24.24 -3.37 2.52
N GLU A 6 24.56 -4.61 2.13
CA GLU A 6 24.54 -5.02 0.72
C GLU A 6 23.10 -5.09 0.21
N LEU A 7 22.21 -5.70 0.99
CA LEU A 7 20.77 -5.78 0.69
C LEU A 7 20.17 -4.37 0.53
N ILE A 8 20.48 -3.45 1.44
CA ILE A 8 20.05 -2.05 1.32
C ILE A 8 20.59 -1.40 0.03
N ASN A 9 21.84 -1.67 -0.33
CA ASN A 9 22.44 -1.11 -1.54
C ASN A 9 21.73 -1.61 -2.80
N TYR A 10 21.41 -2.91 -2.88
CA TYR A 10 20.63 -3.47 -3.98
C TYR A 10 19.26 -2.79 -4.11
N LEU A 11 18.55 -2.56 -3.01
CA LEU A 11 17.26 -1.85 -3.04
C LEU A 11 17.39 -0.41 -3.57
N LYS A 12 18.46 0.30 -3.18
CA LYS A 12 18.71 1.67 -3.64
C LYS A 12 19.04 1.72 -5.14
N ILE A 13 19.87 0.79 -5.62
CA ILE A 13 20.21 0.67 -7.04
C ILE A 13 18.93 0.42 -7.84
N LEU A 14 18.12 -0.56 -7.43
CA LEU A 14 16.89 -0.91 -8.11
C LEU A 14 15.85 0.23 -8.07
N ALA A 15 15.80 0.99 -6.97
CA ALA A 15 14.93 2.16 -6.86
C ALA A 15 15.32 3.26 -7.84
N ASN A 16 16.62 3.49 -8.01
CA ASN A 16 17.16 4.46 -8.96
C ASN A 16 16.91 4.01 -10.41
N GLU A 17 17.15 2.73 -10.72
CA GLU A 17 16.87 2.17 -12.05
C GLU A 17 15.40 2.33 -12.46
N LEU A 18 14.47 2.07 -11.54
CA LEU A 18 13.05 2.11 -11.82
C LEU A 18 12.43 3.51 -11.68
N ASN A 19 13.18 4.50 -11.16
CA ASN A 19 12.67 5.80 -10.73
C ASN A 19 11.42 5.71 -9.82
N ARG A 20 11.29 4.60 -9.08
CA ARG A 20 10.18 4.34 -8.15
C ARG A 20 10.62 3.36 -7.06
N THR A 21 9.87 3.29 -5.95
CA THR A 21 10.11 2.27 -4.93
C THR A 21 9.96 0.86 -5.51
N PRO A 22 10.99 -0.02 -5.40
CA PRO A 22 10.92 -1.39 -5.88
C PRO A 22 9.84 -2.20 -5.16
N ARG A 23 9.05 -2.93 -5.95
CA ARG A 23 8.07 -3.91 -5.46
C ARG A 23 8.74 -5.27 -5.37
N MET A 24 8.16 -6.17 -4.58
CA MET A 24 8.65 -7.54 -4.45
C MET A 24 8.74 -8.28 -5.79
N LYS A 25 7.86 -7.95 -6.75
CA LYS A 25 7.92 -8.53 -8.10
C LYS A 25 9.13 -8.06 -8.89
N ASP A 26 9.53 -6.80 -8.71
CA ASP A 26 10.64 -6.22 -9.48
C ASP A 26 11.97 -6.90 -9.13
N ILE A 27 12.16 -7.24 -7.85
CA ILE A 27 13.38 -7.94 -7.41
C ILE A 27 13.37 -9.42 -7.81
N ASN A 28 12.20 -10.07 -7.69
CA ASN A 28 12.07 -11.50 -8.00
C ASN A 28 12.19 -11.80 -9.50
N SER A 29 12.03 -10.78 -10.35
CA SER A 29 12.23 -10.88 -11.79
C SER A 29 13.68 -10.61 -12.23
N LYS A 30 14.58 -10.17 -11.35
CA LYS A 30 15.98 -9.89 -11.67
C LYS A 30 16.88 -11.05 -11.23
N GLU A 31 17.51 -11.73 -12.19
CA GLU A 31 18.35 -12.92 -11.94
C GLU A 31 19.60 -12.65 -11.08
N ASN A 32 20.05 -11.40 -10.97
CA ASN A 32 21.25 -11.01 -10.19
C ASN A 32 20.92 -10.34 -8.84
N PHE A 33 19.67 -10.39 -8.40
CA PHE A 33 19.25 -9.77 -7.15
C PHE A 33 18.81 -10.84 -6.14
N PRO A 34 19.05 -10.62 -4.84
CA PRO A 34 18.55 -11.54 -3.83
C PRO A 34 17.02 -11.61 -3.87
N GLU A 35 16.46 -12.81 -3.68
CA GLU A 35 15.01 -12.99 -3.61
C GLU A 35 14.41 -12.17 -2.47
N CYS A 36 13.11 -11.83 -2.62
CA CYS A 36 12.38 -11.09 -1.59
C CYS A 36 12.31 -11.81 -0.22
N THR A 37 12.52 -13.12 -0.20
CA THR A 37 12.63 -13.97 1.00
C THR A 37 13.84 -13.57 1.85
N VAL A 38 15.01 -13.38 1.23
CA VAL A 38 16.26 -12.96 1.91
C VAL A 38 16.05 -11.65 2.67
N TYR A 39 15.35 -10.69 2.07
CA TYR A 39 15.04 -9.41 2.73
C TYR A 39 14.09 -9.56 3.91
N LYS A 40 13.13 -10.49 3.83
CA LYS A 40 12.23 -10.77 4.96
C LYS A 40 12.97 -11.44 6.10
N ASP A 41 13.89 -12.35 5.81
CA ASP A 41 14.64 -13.06 6.86
C ASP A 41 15.58 -12.12 7.60
N HIS A 42 16.22 -11.17 6.91
CA HIS A 42 17.12 -10.19 7.52
C HIS A 42 16.39 -9.05 8.24
N PHE A 43 15.36 -8.46 7.61
CA PHE A 43 14.71 -7.24 8.13
C PHE A 43 13.34 -7.51 8.80
N GLY A 44 12.90 -8.77 8.85
CA GLY A 44 11.58 -9.20 9.31
C GLY A 44 10.45 -8.94 8.31
N SER A 45 10.55 -7.90 7.47
CA SER A 45 9.57 -7.63 6.41
C SER A 45 10.17 -6.83 5.25
N TRP A 46 9.54 -6.95 4.07
CA TRP A 46 9.91 -6.14 2.90
C TRP A 46 9.83 -4.63 3.16
N ASN A 47 8.82 -4.20 3.92
CA ASN A 47 8.66 -2.79 4.28
C ASN A 47 9.79 -2.33 5.20
N ASN A 48 10.20 -3.14 6.16
CA ASN A 48 11.35 -2.81 7.01
C ASN A 48 12.64 -2.70 6.20
N ALA A 49 12.81 -3.54 5.18
CA ALA A 49 13.93 -3.43 4.25
C ALA A 49 13.89 -2.12 3.46
N LEU A 50 12.71 -1.71 2.96
CA LEU A 50 12.53 -0.41 2.30
C LEU A 50 12.80 0.77 3.25
N ILE A 51 12.31 0.71 4.50
CA ILE A 51 12.56 1.73 5.53
C ILE A 51 14.05 1.83 5.84
N SER A 52 14.73 0.69 5.99
CA SER A 52 16.18 0.63 6.23
C SER A 52 16.97 1.18 5.04
N ALA A 53 16.43 1.07 3.82
CA ALA A 53 16.99 1.67 2.62
C ALA A 53 16.65 3.16 2.45
N GLY A 54 15.84 3.75 3.33
CA GLY A 54 15.37 5.14 3.22
C GLY A 54 14.36 5.34 2.09
N LEU A 55 13.71 4.26 1.62
CA LEU A 55 12.73 4.29 0.55
C LEU A 55 11.30 4.40 1.11
N LYS A 56 10.42 5.08 0.37
CA LYS A 56 8.98 5.15 0.71
C LYS A 56 8.38 3.75 0.59
N VAL A 57 7.78 3.23 1.65
CA VAL A 57 7.17 1.89 1.61
C VAL A 57 6.02 1.83 0.60
N ASN A 58 5.96 0.72 -0.14
CA ASN A 58 4.97 0.54 -1.20
C ASN A 58 3.55 0.31 -0.66
N CYS A 59 3.41 -0.26 0.54
CA CYS A 59 2.13 -0.36 1.21
C CYS A 59 2.36 -0.61 2.71
N TYR A 60 1.90 0.30 3.57
CA TYR A 60 1.70 -0.09 4.96
C TYR A 60 0.53 -1.08 4.99
N TYR A 61 0.77 -2.31 5.40
CA TYR A 61 -0.31 -3.23 5.82
C TYR A 61 -0.86 -2.73 7.17
N ARG A 62 -1.31 -1.47 7.22
CA ARG A 62 -2.01 -0.91 8.37
C ARG A 62 -3.34 -1.63 8.44
N LYS A 63 -3.59 -2.28 9.57
CA LYS A 63 -4.90 -2.87 9.85
C LYS A 63 -5.88 -1.71 10.10
N TRP A 64 -6.60 -1.33 9.06
CA TRP A 64 -7.66 -0.34 9.14
C TRP A 64 -8.79 -0.87 10.02
N LYS A 65 -9.15 -0.12 11.06
CA LYS A 65 -10.36 -0.40 11.83
C LYS A 65 -11.58 0.06 11.03
N LYS A 66 -12.73 -0.58 11.27
CA LYS A 66 -14.01 -0.23 10.63
C LYS A 66 -14.34 1.27 10.82
N GLU A 67 -14.11 1.83 12.01
CA GLU A 67 -14.37 3.25 12.25
C GLU A 67 -13.49 4.18 11.41
N GLU A 68 -12.21 3.83 11.21
CA GLU A 68 -11.29 4.64 10.40
C GLU A 68 -11.71 4.66 8.93
N VAL A 69 -12.17 3.51 8.40
CA VAL A 69 -12.71 3.42 7.04
C VAL A 69 -13.98 4.27 6.90
N ILE A 70 -14.89 4.23 7.89
CA ILE A 70 -16.09 5.08 7.90
C ILE A 70 -15.72 6.56 7.90
N LYS A 71 -14.78 6.98 8.76
CA LYS A 71 -14.32 8.37 8.83
C LYS A 71 -13.76 8.84 7.51
N TRP A 72 -12.91 8.03 6.86
CA TRP A 72 -12.35 8.34 5.56
C TRP A 72 -13.44 8.46 4.47
N LEU A 73 -14.41 7.54 4.45
CA LEU A 73 -15.52 7.57 3.50
C LEU A 73 -16.38 8.82 3.66
N LYS A 74 -16.67 9.24 4.90
CA LYS A 74 -17.40 10.49 5.18
C LYS A 74 -16.62 11.70 4.67
N TYR A 75 -15.34 11.78 5.00
CA TYR A 75 -14.46 12.86 4.54
C TYR A 75 -14.45 12.96 3.00
N LYS A 76 -14.26 11.84 2.30
CA LYS A 76 -14.27 11.84 0.82
C LYS A 76 -15.65 12.13 0.23
N TYR A 77 -16.74 11.72 0.89
CA TYR A 77 -18.09 12.07 0.46
C TYR A 77 -18.34 13.58 0.54
N GLU A 78 -17.92 14.23 1.62
CA GLU A 78 -18.02 15.69 1.77
C GLU A 78 -17.18 16.44 0.73
N GLN A 79 -15.99 15.92 0.42
CA GLN A 79 -15.12 16.52 -0.59
C GLN A 79 -15.62 16.35 -2.03
N LEU A 80 -16.19 15.18 -2.37
CA LEU A 80 -16.65 14.87 -3.73
C LEU A 80 -18.12 15.23 -3.97
N GLY A 81 -18.91 15.44 -2.92
CA GLY A 81 -20.36 15.59 -3.00
C GLY A 81 -21.09 14.35 -3.53
N ARG A 82 -20.38 13.22 -3.63
CA ARG A 82 -20.88 11.93 -4.14
C ARG A 82 -20.22 10.78 -3.41
N THR A 83 -20.86 9.61 -3.47
CA THR A 83 -20.28 8.37 -2.96
C THR A 83 -18.91 8.10 -3.62
N PRO A 84 -17.82 8.00 -2.84
CA PRO A 84 -16.51 7.64 -3.37
C PRO A 84 -16.57 6.25 -4.03
N GLY A 85 -16.25 6.19 -5.31
CA GLY A 85 -16.21 4.96 -6.10
C GLY A 85 -14.81 4.37 -6.15
N ILE A 86 -14.65 3.20 -6.77
CA ILE A 86 -13.37 2.47 -6.79
C ILE A 86 -12.21 3.25 -7.43
N ARG A 87 -12.52 4.23 -8.29
CA ARG A 87 -11.57 5.12 -8.96
C ARG A 87 -11.08 6.27 -8.07
N ASP A 88 -11.78 6.56 -6.98
CA ASP A 88 -11.45 7.65 -6.05
C ASP A 88 -10.52 7.18 -4.90
N PHE A 89 -10.17 5.88 -4.91
CA PHE A 89 -9.19 5.31 -3.99
C PHE A 89 -7.79 5.43 -4.61
N ASP A 90 -7.07 6.47 -4.20
CA ASP A 90 -5.67 6.68 -4.57
C ASP A 90 -4.74 5.60 -3.97
N GLU A 91 -3.56 5.39 -4.56
CA GLU A 91 -2.48 4.55 -3.99
C GLU A 91 -1.76 5.23 -2.81
N ASP A 92 -2.39 6.21 -2.16
CA ASP A 92 -1.82 6.92 -1.04
C ASP A 92 -1.93 6.15 0.28
N LEU A 93 -0.97 6.39 1.16
CA LEU A 93 -0.87 5.77 2.48
C LEU A 93 -2.04 6.11 3.42
N GLN A 94 -2.80 7.17 3.11
CA GLN A 94 -4.00 7.58 3.84
C GLN A 94 -5.30 7.01 3.28
N THR A 95 -5.24 6.23 2.20
CA THR A 95 -6.41 5.64 1.56
C THR A 95 -6.57 4.20 2.02
N PRO A 96 -7.73 3.79 2.59
CA PRO A 96 -7.98 2.40 2.90
C PRO A 96 -8.01 1.59 1.60
N SER A 97 -7.36 0.42 1.60
CA SER A 97 -7.37 -0.44 0.41
C SER A 97 -8.81 -0.80 0.03
N LYS A 98 -9.11 -0.83 -1.28
CA LYS A 98 -10.36 -1.32 -1.84
C LYS A 98 -10.82 -2.66 -1.23
N ASN A 99 -9.86 -3.55 -0.92
CA ASN A 99 -10.17 -4.85 -0.33
C ASN A 99 -10.57 -4.74 1.14
N THR A 100 -10.01 -3.77 1.87
CA THR A 100 -10.42 -3.45 3.24
C THR A 100 -11.84 -2.92 3.26
N VAL A 101 -12.17 -1.95 2.41
CA VAL A 101 -13.54 -1.38 2.33
C VAL A 101 -14.55 -2.46 1.94
N ARG A 102 -14.23 -3.28 0.94
CA ARG A 102 -15.06 -4.44 0.54
C ARG A 102 -15.27 -5.45 1.67
N LYS A 103 -14.28 -5.69 2.54
CA LYS A 103 -14.44 -6.57 3.71
C LYS A 103 -15.34 -5.96 4.79
N VAL A 104 -15.30 -4.63 4.96
CA VAL A 104 -16.05 -3.92 5.99
C VAL A 104 -17.50 -3.69 5.61
N PHE A 105 -17.78 -3.39 4.33
CA PHE A 105 -19.10 -3.02 3.82
C PHE A 105 -19.70 -4.02 2.83
N GLY A 106 -18.98 -5.10 2.50
CA GLY A 106 -19.43 -6.12 1.56
C GLY A 106 -19.37 -5.64 0.11
N THR A 107 -20.48 -5.82 -0.62
CA THR A 107 -20.62 -5.41 -2.02
C THR A 107 -20.75 -3.88 -2.10
N TRP A 108 -20.10 -3.27 -3.09
CA TRP A 108 -20.11 -1.83 -3.36
C TRP A 108 -21.51 -1.20 -3.56
N GLY A 109 -22.57 -2.02 -3.58
CA GLY A 109 -23.97 -1.59 -3.61
C GLY A 109 -24.56 -1.16 -2.26
N PHE A 110 -23.80 -1.24 -1.15
CA PHE A 110 -24.31 -0.91 0.20
C PHE A 110 -23.71 0.35 0.83
N VAL A 111 -23.06 1.22 0.06
CA VAL A 111 -22.96 2.61 0.52
C VAL A 111 -24.30 3.24 0.16
N PRO A 112 -25.12 3.71 1.13
CA PRO A 112 -26.40 4.32 0.81
C PRO A 112 -26.15 5.38 -0.25
N ARG A 113 -26.65 5.12 -1.46
CA ARG A 113 -26.81 6.17 -2.48
C ARG A 113 -27.61 7.20 -1.75
N GLY A 114 -27.03 8.38 -1.52
CA GLY A 114 -27.70 9.43 -0.77
C GLY A 114 -29.12 9.56 -1.30
N ASP A 115 -30.06 9.03 -0.52
CA ASP A 115 -31.46 9.35 -0.68
C ASP A 115 -31.46 10.86 -0.55
N LYS A 116 -31.66 11.53 -1.69
CA LYS A 116 -31.89 12.96 -1.72
C LYS A 116 -33.03 13.17 -0.74
N ALA A 117 -32.72 13.82 0.38
CA ALA A 117 -33.72 14.31 1.29
C ALA A 117 -34.76 15.06 0.44
N LYS A 118 -35.99 14.59 0.53
CA LYS A 118 -37.16 15.12 -0.16
C LYS A 118 -37.49 16.52 0.35
#